data_AF-A0A3D2V525-F1
#
_entry.id   AF-A0A3D2V525-F1
#
_cell.length_a   1.000
_cell.length_b   1.000
_cell.length_c   1.000
_cell.angle_alpha   90.00
_cell.angle_beta   90.00
_cell.angle_gamma   90.00
#
_symmetry.space_group_name_H-M   'P 1'
#
loop_
_entity.id
_entity.type
_entity.pdbx_description
1 polymer ?
#
loop_
_entity_poly.entity_id
_entity_poly.type
_entity_poly.pdbx_seq_one_letter_code
_entity_poly.pdbx_strand_id
1 'polypeptide(L)'
;GNGNGTFNTPHGIWIDRRGDEPVVVVCDRAHHTLQRLTLDGKHLQTQTGYGLPANLDSFEDLLLVPELHARITLIGKENKVVAQLGDDVKRITSTGGIRNDEKQWLDGKFVHPHDACFDNFGNIFVAEWVATGRISRLESIS
;
A
#
# COMPACT_ATOMS: atom_id res chain seq x y z
N GLY A 1 0.31 -13.22 15.62
CA GLY A 1 -1.11 -13.48 15.92
C GLY A 1 -1.80 -13.98 14.67
N ASN A 2 -3.10 -14.21 14.73
CA ASN A 2 -3.89 -14.81 13.64
C ASN A 2 -4.82 -13.80 12.93
N GLY A 3 -4.57 -12.49 13.09
CA GLY A 3 -5.44 -11.42 12.59
C GLY A 3 -6.41 -10.88 13.66
N ASN A 4 -7.35 -10.05 13.23
CA ASN A 4 -8.48 -9.52 14.02
C ASN A 4 -8.09 -8.92 15.38
N GLY A 5 -7.25 -7.88 15.37
CA GLY A 5 -6.69 -7.24 16.55
C GLY A 5 -5.32 -7.79 16.97
N THR A 6 -4.84 -8.82 16.29
CA THR A 6 -3.46 -9.30 16.39
C THR A 6 -2.82 -9.35 15.01
N PHE A 7 -1.49 -9.29 14.92
CA PHE A 7 -0.79 -9.09 13.66
C PHE A 7 0.24 -10.18 13.37
N ASN A 8 0.63 -10.33 12.11
CA ASN A 8 1.78 -11.10 11.67
C ASN A 8 2.60 -10.24 10.69
N THR A 9 3.80 -9.84 11.10
CA THR A 9 4.61 -8.83 10.40
C THR A 9 3.83 -7.51 10.21
N PRO A 10 3.36 -6.84 11.29
CA PRO A 10 2.83 -5.49 11.15
C PRO A 10 3.94 -4.57 10.63
N HIS A 11 3.70 -3.88 9.52
CA HIS A 11 4.77 -3.17 8.82
C HIS A 11 4.54 -1.66 8.69
N GLY A 12 3.32 -1.26 8.33
CA GLY A 12 2.91 0.14 8.21
C GLY A 12 1.82 0.46 9.22
N ILE A 13 1.79 1.70 9.70
CA ILE A 13 0.76 2.21 10.61
C ILE A 13 0.41 3.65 10.25
N TRP A 14 -0.87 3.99 10.28
CA TRP A 14 -1.36 5.33 9.96
C TRP A 14 -2.58 5.69 10.80
N ILE A 15 -2.79 6.99 11.03
CA ILE A 15 -4.04 7.51 11.59
C ILE A 15 -4.87 8.04 10.42
N ASP A 16 -5.85 7.25 10.00
CA ASP A 16 -6.79 7.60 8.94
C ASP A 16 -7.88 8.53 9.49
N ARG A 17 -7.92 9.76 8.97
CA ARG A 17 -8.83 10.85 9.42
C ARG A 17 -9.91 11.19 8.39
N ARG A 18 -10.11 10.33 7.39
CA ARG A 18 -11.05 10.58 6.28
C ARG A 18 -12.52 10.38 6.68
N GLY A 19 -12.76 9.58 7.73
CA GLY A 19 -14.08 9.38 8.33
C GLY A 19 -14.39 10.39 9.43
N ASP A 20 -15.59 10.30 10.01
CA ASP A 20 -16.04 11.19 11.08
C ASP A 20 -15.16 11.08 12.34
N GLU A 21 -14.71 9.86 12.66
CA GLU A 21 -13.81 9.57 13.77
C GLU A 21 -12.48 9.00 13.27
N PRO A 22 -11.33 9.44 13.83
CA PRO A 22 -10.03 8.92 13.45
C PRO A 22 -9.85 7.45 13.87
N VAL A 23 -9.28 6.65 12.96
CA VAL A 23 -8.96 5.24 13.21
C VAL A 23 -7.49 4.95 12.95
N VAL A 24 -6.92 4.00 13.70
CA VAL A 24 -5.60 3.44 13.40
C VAL A 24 -5.75 2.40 12.30
N VAL A 25 -4.94 2.49 11.26
CA VAL A 25 -4.85 1.48 10.20
C VAL A 25 -3.47 0.86 10.23
N VAL A 26 -3.40 -0.47 10.28
CA VAL A 26 -2.16 -1.24 10.30
C VAL A 26 -2.09 -2.13 9.07
N CYS A 27 -0.95 -2.09 8.36
CA CYS A 27 -0.62 -3.07 7.33
C CYS A 27 -0.17 -4.36 8.00
N ASP A 28 -1.05 -5.36 8.02
CA ASP A 28 -0.76 -6.70 8.53
C ASP A 28 -0.23 -7.56 7.39
N ARG A 29 1.07 -7.36 7.11
CA ARG A 29 1.69 -7.76 5.84
C ARG A 29 1.54 -9.25 5.56
N ALA A 30 1.90 -10.10 6.51
CA ALA A 30 1.92 -11.55 6.28
C ALA A 30 0.51 -12.16 6.20
N HIS A 31 -0.52 -11.43 6.66
CA HIS A 31 -1.91 -11.81 6.45
C HIS A 31 -2.54 -11.19 5.21
N HIS A 32 -1.81 -10.40 4.41
CA HIS A 32 -2.37 -9.79 3.19
C HIS A 32 -3.58 -8.88 3.47
N THR A 33 -3.56 -8.20 4.62
CA THR A 33 -4.69 -7.41 5.12
C THR A 33 -4.29 -6.03 5.60
N LEU A 34 -5.27 -5.13 5.59
CA LEU A 34 -5.27 -3.93 6.43
C LEU A 34 -6.20 -4.17 7.61
N GLN A 35 -5.77 -3.80 8.81
CA GLN A 35 -6.61 -3.84 10.00
C GLN A 35 -6.89 -2.43 10.50
N ARG A 36 -8.16 -2.13 10.76
CA ARG A 36 -8.62 -0.86 11.32
C ARG A 36 -8.94 -1.06 12.79
N LEU A 37 -8.47 -0.14 13.61
CA LEU A 37 -8.64 -0.15 15.06
C LEU A 37 -9.07 1.24 15.54
N THR A 38 -9.73 1.31 16.69
CA THR A 38 -9.89 2.57 17.42
C THR A 38 -8.53 3.10 17.89
N LEU A 39 -8.48 4.35 18.33
CA LEU A 39 -7.24 4.94 18.87
C LEU A 39 -6.74 4.25 20.15
N ASP A 40 -7.60 3.60 20.92
CA ASP A 40 -7.26 2.76 22.07
C ASP A 40 -6.93 1.30 21.69
N GLY A 41 -6.86 0.98 20.39
CA GLY A 41 -6.38 -0.31 19.89
C GLY A 41 -7.43 -1.42 19.85
N LYS A 42 -8.72 -1.10 19.98
CA LYS A 42 -9.80 -2.08 19.78
C LYS A 42 -9.98 -2.33 18.28
N HIS A 43 -9.95 -3.60 17.87
CA HIS A 43 -10.20 -3.99 16.49
C HIS A 43 -11.60 -3.58 16.02
N LEU A 44 -11.68 -3.01 14.82
CA LEU A 44 -12.93 -2.59 14.18
C LEU A 44 -13.22 -3.41 12.93
N GLN A 45 -12.21 -3.57 12.06
CA GLN A 45 -12.39 -4.20 10.74
C GLN A 45 -11.08 -4.79 10.24
N THR A 46 -11.18 -5.88 9.49
CA THR A 46 -10.10 -6.42 8.66
C THR A 46 -10.51 -6.33 7.19
N GLN A 47 -9.67 -5.74 6.35
CA GLN A 47 -9.85 -5.69 4.89
C GLN A 47 -8.81 -6.61 4.24
N THR A 48 -9.25 -7.53 3.39
CA THR A 48 -8.40 -8.51 2.69
C THR A 48 -8.11 -8.07 1.25
N GLY A 49 -7.26 -8.84 0.56
CA GLY A 49 -7.01 -8.66 -0.87
C GLY A 49 -5.76 -7.87 -1.21
N TYR A 50 -4.88 -7.63 -0.22
CA TYR A 50 -3.65 -6.87 -0.40
C TYR A 50 -2.43 -7.77 -0.63
N GLY A 51 -1.52 -7.38 -1.50
CA GLY A 51 -0.29 -8.08 -1.82
C GLY A 51 0.87 -7.62 -0.96
N LEU A 52 0.99 -8.15 0.27
CA LEU A 52 2.03 -7.76 1.22
C LEU A 52 2.07 -6.22 1.42
N PRO A 53 1.02 -5.62 1.99
CA PRO A 53 0.95 -4.17 2.20
C PRO A 53 2.11 -3.70 3.09
N ALA A 54 2.70 -2.54 2.74
CA ALA A 54 3.97 -2.10 3.33
C ALA A 54 3.86 -0.79 4.11
N ASN A 55 3.17 0.22 3.59
CA ASN A 55 2.94 1.47 4.31
C ASN A 55 1.59 2.08 3.93
N LEU A 56 1.31 3.27 4.46
CA LEU A 56 0.09 4.03 4.25
C LEU A 56 0.38 5.53 4.26
N ASP A 57 -0.35 6.27 3.43
CA ASP A 57 -0.44 7.74 3.49
C ASP A 57 -1.83 8.18 3.03
N SER A 58 -2.25 9.41 3.33
CA SER A 58 -3.57 9.91 2.95
C SER A 58 -3.54 11.32 2.38
N PHE A 59 -4.37 11.56 1.37
CA PHE A 59 -4.58 12.86 0.75
C PHE A 59 -6.07 13.03 0.44
N GLU A 60 -6.68 14.08 0.98
CA GLU A 60 -8.14 14.30 0.91
C GLU A 60 -8.91 13.03 1.31
N ASP A 61 -9.76 12.51 0.42
CA ASP A 61 -10.58 11.32 0.65
C ASP A 61 -9.87 10.00 0.28
N LEU A 62 -8.59 10.04 -0.07
CA LEU A 62 -7.80 8.87 -0.49
C LEU A 62 -6.87 8.38 0.61
N LEU A 63 -6.83 7.06 0.78
CA LEU A 63 -5.77 6.34 1.50
C LEU A 63 -4.97 5.53 0.48
N LEU A 64 -3.66 5.74 0.48
CA LEU A 64 -2.69 5.11 -0.40
C LEU A 64 -2.02 3.93 0.29
N VAL A 65 -1.88 2.81 -0.42
CA VAL A 65 -1.30 1.57 0.09
C VAL A 65 -0.29 1.02 -0.93
N PRO A 66 1.03 1.19 -0.74
CA PRO A 66 2.02 0.42 -1.49
C PRO A 66 2.01 -1.05 -1.07
N GLU A 67 2.04 -1.94 -2.07
CA GLU A 67 1.96 -3.38 -1.94
C GLU A 67 3.18 -4.04 -2.59
N LEU A 68 3.94 -4.83 -1.83
CA LEU A 68 5.15 -5.50 -2.34
C LEU A 68 4.85 -6.47 -3.49
N HIS A 69 3.63 -6.99 -3.63
CA HIS A 69 3.23 -7.69 -4.86
C HIS A 69 2.85 -6.70 -5.97
N ALA A 70 3.72 -5.73 -6.26
CA ALA A 70 3.76 -4.98 -7.52
C ALA A 70 2.55 -4.12 -7.86
N ARG A 71 2.05 -3.31 -6.91
CA ARG A 71 1.09 -2.24 -7.19
C ARG A 71 1.04 -1.21 -6.05
N ILE A 72 0.39 -0.09 -6.31
CA ILE A 72 -0.20 0.74 -5.25
C ILE A 72 -1.72 0.67 -5.34
N THR A 73 -2.40 0.66 -4.20
CA THR A 73 -3.86 0.69 -4.11
C THR A 73 -4.31 2.03 -3.50
N LEU A 74 -5.31 2.64 -4.12
CA LEU A 74 -6.02 3.81 -3.60
C LEU A 74 -7.37 3.37 -3.06
N ILE A 75 -7.68 3.77 -1.83
CA ILE A 75 -8.93 3.49 -1.13
C ILE A 75 -9.66 4.81 -0.93
N GLY A 76 -10.93 4.88 -1.32
CA GLY A 76 -11.78 6.07 -1.13
C GLY A 76 -12.41 6.16 0.26
N LYS A 77 -13.18 7.22 0.50
CA LYS A 77 -13.83 7.54 1.79
C LYS A 77 -14.72 6.42 2.34
N GLU A 78 -15.39 5.67 1.47
CA GLU A 78 -16.22 4.50 1.86
C GLU A 78 -15.39 3.25 2.19
N ASN A 79 -14.07 3.38 2.34
CA ASN A 79 -13.13 2.27 2.53
C ASN A 79 -13.17 1.22 1.41
N LYS A 80 -13.59 1.61 0.21
CA LYS A 80 -13.57 0.78 -1.00
C LYS A 80 -12.34 1.12 -1.84
N VAL A 81 -11.76 0.12 -2.47
CA VAL A 81 -10.71 0.32 -3.49
C VAL A 81 -11.31 1.12 -4.64
N VAL A 82 -10.69 2.24 -4.98
CA VAL A 82 -11.10 3.11 -6.11
C VAL A 82 -10.15 2.98 -7.30
N ALA A 83 -8.88 2.63 -7.06
CA ALA A 83 -7.91 2.36 -8.12
C ALA A 83 -6.79 1.45 -7.63
N GLN A 84 -6.19 0.72 -8.58
CA GLN A 84 -4.93 0.00 -8.41
C GLN A 84 -4.02 0.38 -9.57
N LEU A 85 -2.85 0.93 -9.26
CA LEU A 85 -1.98 1.55 -10.25
C LEU A 85 -0.66 0.80 -10.35
N GLY A 86 -0.11 0.77 -11.57
CA GLY A 86 1.17 0.13 -11.89
C GLY A 86 1.22 -1.38 -11.69
N ASP A 87 0.06 -2.05 -11.74
CA ASP A 87 -0.10 -3.48 -11.45
C ASP A 87 0.76 -4.40 -12.34
N ASP A 88 1.62 -5.20 -11.70
CA ASP A 88 2.35 -6.30 -12.31
C ASP A 88 2.35 -7.57 -11.44
N VAL A 89 1.30 -7.75 -10.62
CA VAL A 89 1.18 -8.81 -9.60
C VAL A 89 1.50 -10.18 -10.19
N LYS A 90 0.91 -10.53 -11.34
CA LYS A 90 1.08 -11.85 -11.97
C LYS A 90 2.55 -12.13 -12.28
N ARG A 91 3.29 -11.17 -12.84
CA ARG A 91 4.69 -11.39 -13.23
C ARG A 91 5.60 -11.46 -12.00
N ILE A 92 5.43 -10.51 -11.07
CA ILE A 92 6.27 -10.43 -9.86
C ILE A 92 6.08 -11.63 -8.93
N THR A 93 4.85 -12.16 -8.81
CA THR A 93 4.58 -13.32 -7.94
C THR A 93 4.91 -14.67 -8.58
N SER A 94 5.06 -14.75 -9.90
CA SER A 94 5.39 -16.00 -10.62
C SER A 94 6.87 -16.11 -11.01
N THR A 95 7.58 -14.99 -11.11
CA THR A 95 8.96 -14.94 -11.59
C THR A 95 9.87 -14.33 -10.52
N GLY A 96 10.74 -15.15 -9.94
CA GLY A 96 11.76 -14.69 -8.99
C GLY A 96 12.86 -13.88 -9.66
N GLY A 97 13.50 -12.99 -8.90
CA GLY A 97 14.73 -12.31 -9.32
C GLY A 97 14.55 -11.02 -10.13
N ILE A 98 13.32 -10.66 -10.56
CA ILE A 98 13.05 -9.42 -11.31
C ILE A 98 13.58 -8.18 -10.56
N ARG A 99 13.46 -8.15 -9.24
CA ARG A 99 13.95 -7.05 -8.40
C ARG A 99 15.46 -6.81 -8.48
N ASN A 100 16.24 -7.79 -8.98
CA ASN A 100 17.69 -7.74 -9.05
C ASN A 100 18.23 -7.37 -10.44
N ASP A 101 17.36 -7.24 -11.45
CA ASP A 101 17.77 -6.98 -12.83
C ASP A 101 16.91 -5.87 -13.45
N GLU A 102 17.50 -4.68 -13.54
CA GLU A 102 16.82 -3.48 -14.07
C GLU A 102 16.30 -3.65 -15.49
N LYS A 103 16.93 -4.52 -16.29
CA LYS A 103 16.51 -4.78 -17.67
C LYS A 103 15.14 -5.47 -17.76
N GLN A 104 14.68 -6.04 -16.66
CA GLN A 104 13.37 -6.69 -16.56
C GLN A 104 12.28 -5.74 -16.05
N TRP A 105 12.61 -4.50 -15.70
CA TRP A 105 11.62 -3.54 -15.20
C TRP A 105 10.88 -2.93 -16.38
N LEU A 106 9.55 -2.90 -16.28
CA LEU A 106 8.69 -2.39 -17.34
C LEU A 106 8.22 -0.99 -16.97
N ASP A 107 8.22 -0.08 -17.95
CA ASP A 107 7.71 1.27 -17.75
C ASP A 107 6.24 1.24 -17.35
N GLY A 108 5.87 2.09 -16.39
CA GLY A 108 4.52 2.13 -15.83
C GLY A 108 4.14 0.91 -14.98
N LYS A 109 5.08 -0.01 -14.68
CA LYS A 109 4.87 -1.18 -13.83
C LYS A 109 5.78 -1.14 -12.60
N PHE A 110 5.20 -1.55 -11.48
CA PHE A 110 5.94 -1.70 -10.24
C PHE A 110 6.56 -3.10 -10.12
N VAL A 111 7.60 -3.20 -9.29
CA VAL A 111 8.24 -4.45 -8.89
C VAL A 111 7.93 -4.72 -7.42
N HIS A 112 8.43 -3.87 -6.52
CA HIS A 112 8.23 -4.03 -5.07
C HIS A 112 8.03 -2.67 -4.37
N PRO A 113 6.89 -1.98 -4.57
CA PRO A 113 6.53 -0.79 -3.80
C PRO A 113 6.62 -1.09 -2.30
N HIS A 114 7.44 -0.31 -1.60
CA HIS A 114 7.70 -0.50 -0.18
C HIS A 114 7.23 0.69 0.65
N ASP A 115 7.32 1.90 0.08
CA ASP A 115 6.75 3.10 0.65
C ASP A 115 6.16 3.98 -0.46
N ALA A 116 5.17 4.80 -0.11
CA ALA A 116 4.62 5.78 -1.01
C ALA A 116 3.93 6.90 -0.22
N CYS A 117 4.04 8.13 -0.73
CA CYS A 117 3.39 9.29 -0.15
C CYS A 117 2.83 10.22 -1.22
N PHE A 118 1.87 11.04 -0.82
CA PHE A 118 1.40 12.15 -1.61
C PHE A 118 2.28 13.39 -1.42
N ASP A 119 2.37 14.22 -2.46
CA ASP A 119 2.72 15.63 -2.27
C ASP A 119 1.48 16.49 -2.03
N ASN A 120 1.71 17.79 -1.80
CA ASN A 120 0.63 18.75 -1.53
C ASN A 120 -0.32 19.00 -2.71
N PHE A 121 -0.03 18.45 -3.90
CA PHE A 121 -0.84 18.58 -5.10
C PHE A 121 -1.48 17.25 -5.52
N GLY A 122 -1.37 16.21 -4.69
CA GLY A 122 -1.93 14.89 -4.95
C GLY A 122 -1.12 14.04 -5.92
N ASN A 123 0.10 14.44 -6.30
CA ASN A 123 1.01 13.52 -6.99
C ASN A 123 1.50 12.46 -6.02
N ILE A 124 1.87 11.29 -6.53
CA ILE A 124 2.32 10.17 -5.69
C ILE A 124 3.80 9.89 -5.95
N PHE A 125 4.60 9.84 -4.90
CA PHE A 125 5.96 9.33 -4.92
C PHE A 125 5.96 7.90 -4.39
N VAL A 126 6.60 6.99 -5.11
CA VAL A 126 6.69 5.56 -4.73
C VAL A 126 8.14 5.15 -4.64
N ALA A 127 8.54 4.60 -3.51
CA ALA A 127 9.85 4.00 -3.29
C ALA A 127 9.77 2.48 -3.39
N GLU A 128 10.61 1.89 -4.23
CA GLU A 128 10.62 0.44 -4.47
C GLU A 128 11.86 -0.26 -3.91
N TRP A 129 11.61 -1.41 -3.29
CA TRP A 129 12.63 -2.33 -2.78
C TRP A 129 13.18 -3.23 -3.89
N VAL A 130 13.97 -2.62 -4.76
CA VAL A 130 14.73 -3.25 -5.84
C VAL A 130 16.24 -3.07 -5.61
N ALA A 131 17.09 -3.80 -6.34
CA ALA A 131 18.52 -3.91 -6.03
C ALA A 131 19.28 -2.58 -5.96
N THR A 132 18.92 -1.61 -6.78
CA THR A 132 19.52 -0.26 -6.80
C THR A 132 18.67 0.79 -6.09
N GLY A 133 17.46 0.41 -5.65
CA GLY A 133 16.40 1.35 -5.27
C GLY A 133 15.82 2.09 -6.47
N ARG A 134 14.52 2.37 -6.45
CA ARG A 134 13.86 3.17 -7.48
C ARG A 134 12.82 4.08 -6.84
N ILE A 135 12.83 5.35 -7.23
CA ILE A 135 11.76 6.31 -6.89
C ILE A 135 11.01 6.64 -8.17
N SER A 136 9.69 6.46 -8.15
CA SER A 136 8.80 6.82 -9.25
C SER A 136 7.88 7.95 -8.80
N ARG A 137 7.58 8.90 -9.69
CA ARG A 137 6.55 9.93 -9.48
C ARG A 137 5.39 9.68 -10.43
N LEU A 138 4.18 9.60 -9.89
CA LEU A 138 2.94 9.55 -10.65
C LEU A 138 2.30 10.94 -10.56
N GLU A 139 2.12 11.57 -11.72
CA GLU A 139 1.50 12.90 -11.79
C GLU A 139 -0.03 12.76 -11.83
N SER A 140 -0.69 13.58 -11.01
CA SER A 140 -2.13 13.73 -11.09
C SER A 140 -2.49 14.45 -12.40
N ILE A 141 -3.36 13.83 -13.20
CA ILE A 141 -3.87 14.42 -14.44
C ILE A 141 -5.30 14.91 -14.17
N SER A 142 -5.48 16.23 -14.24
CA SER A 142 -6.77 16.92 -14.08
C SER A 142 -7.71 16.67 -15.25
#